data_AF-A0A1W9WFH5-F1
#
_entry.id   AF-A0A1W9WFH5-F1
#
_cell.length_a   1.000
_cell.length_b   1.000
_cell.length_c   1.000
_cell.angle_alpha   90.00
_cell.angle_beta   90.00
_cell.angle_gamma   90.00
#
_symmetry.space_group_name_H-M   'P 1'
#
loop_
_entity.id
_entity.type
_entity.pdbx_description
1 polymer ?
#
loop_
_entity_poly.entity_id
_entity_poly.type
_entity_poly.pdbx_seq_one_letter_code
_entity_poly.pdbx_strand_id
1 'polypeptide(L)'
;MIVLTWLHLGNRDTLQVHPRGNRKNPLKGVFATRSPSRPNPIGFHQTRIISLDQPLKIKVQALEVVDKTPVIDIKSVIQKA
;
A
#
# COMPACT_ATOMS: atom_id res chain seq x y z
N MET A 1 7.90 -1.54 -10.85
CA MET A 1 7.47 -2.78 -10.18
C MET A 1 6.25 -2.47 -9.33
N ILE A 2 5.31 -3.40 -9.18
CA ILE A 2 4.20 -3.29 -8.23
C ILE A 2 4.57 -4.13 -7.02
N VAL A 3 4.43 -3.56 -5.83
CA VAL A 3 4.59 -4.26 -4.56
C VAL A 3 3.26 -4.24 -3.84
N LEU A 4 2.77 -5.41 -3.46
CA LEU A 4 1.59 -5.57 -2.63
C LEU A 4 2.02 -5.85 -1.19
N THR A 5 1.45 -5.12 -0.25
CA THR A 5 1.81 -5.22 1.18
C THR A 5 0.59 -5.47 2.05
N TRP A 6 0.77 -6.12 3.20
CA TRP A 6 -0.27 -6.23 4.23
C TRP A 6 -0.09 -5.08 5.23
N LEU A 7 -1.01 -4.10 5.21
CA LEU A 7 -0.98 -2.96 6.12
C LEU A 7 -1.45 -3.42 7.51
N HIS A 8 -0.58 -4.14 8.21
CA HIS A 8 -0.83 -4.90 9.44
C HIS A 8 -1.35 -4.07 10.63
N LEU A 9 -1.19 -2.74 10.60
CA LEU A 9 -1.73 -1.81 11.60
C LEU A 9 -3.12 -1.26 11.24
N GLY A 10 -3.66 -1.59 10.06
CA GLY A 10 -4.97 -1.12 9.60
C GLY A 10 -6.12 -1.84 10.32
N ASN A 11 -7.14 -1.08 10.75
CA ASN A 11 -8.36 -1.65 11.30
C ASN A 11 -9.22 -2.24 10.17
N ARG A 12 -9.55 -3.54 10.28
CA ARG A 12 -10.25 -4.30 9.23
C ARG A 12 -11.76 -4.11 9.26
N ASP A 13 -12.32 -3.68 10.39
CA ASP A 13 -13.76 -3.48 10.55
C ASP A 13 -14.21 -2.09 10.09
N THR A 14 -13.26 -1.24 9.67
CA THR A 14 -13.55 0.10 9.16
C THR A 14 -14.20 0.04 7.78
N LEU A 15 -15.42 0.57 7.67
CA LEU A 15 -16.17 0.64 6.40
C LEU A 15 -16.29 2.06 5.83
N GLN A 16 -16.11 3.09 6.66
CA GLN A 16 -16.11 4.50 6.24
C GLN A 16 -15.00 5.27 6.94
N VAL A 17 -14.47 6.28 6.27
CA VAL A 17 -13.45 7.18 6.82
C VAL A 17 -13.71 8.61 6.39
N HIS A 18 -13.16 9.56 7.14
CA HIS A 18 -12.86 10.87 6.62
C HIS A 18 -11.55 10.80 5.83
N PRO A 19 -11.55 11.02 4.49
CA PRO A 19 -10.34 10.89 3.68
C PRO A 19 -9.16 11.69 4.24
N ARG A 20 -7.97 11.07 4.23
CA ARG A 20 -6.73 11.61 4.84
C ARG A 20 -6.82 11.92 6.34
N GLY A 21 -7.83 11.38 7.06
CA GLY A 21 -8.08 11.69 8.47
C GLY A 21 -8.63 13.09 8.72
N ASN A 22 -8.91 13.89 7.68
CA ASN A 22 -9.40 15.25 7.84
C ASN A 22 -10.93 15.26 8.05
N ARG A 23 -11.38 15.55 9.26
CA ARG A 23 -12.80 15.60 9.65
C ARG A 23 -13.64 16.61 8.86
N LYS A 24 -13.02 17.60 8.20
CA LYS A 24 -13.73 18.53 7.29
C LYS A 24 -14.15 17.88 5.98
N ASN A 25 -13.50 16.80 5.56
CA ASN A 25 -13.91 16.04 4.39
C ASN A 25 -15.17 15.24 4.72
N PRO A 26 -16.13 15.09 3.79
CA PRO A 26 -17.29 14.23 4.02
C PRO A 26 -16.85 12.77 4.24
N LEU A 27 -17.61 12.04 5.05
CA LEU A 27 -17.43 10.59 5.19
C LEU A 27 -17.56 9.92 3.83
N LYS A 28 -16.66 8.97 3.55
CA LYS A 28 -16.67 8.16 2.33
C LYS A 28 -16.45 6.69 2.71
N GLY A 29 -17.08 5.79 1.97
CA GLY A 29 -16.81 4.35 2.10
C GLY A 29 -15.34 4.04 1.76
N VAL A 30 -14.73 3.07 2.45
CA VAL A 30 -13.29 2.76 2.30
C VAL A 30 -12.92 2.38 0.87
N PHE A 31 -13.81 1.74 0.12
CA PHE A 31 -13.60 1.35 -1.28
C PHE A 31 -13.57 2.54 -2.25
N ALA A 32 -14.12 3.69 -1.87
CA ALA A 32 -14.00 4.94 -2.63
C ALA A 32 -12.73 5.74 -2.26
N THR A 33 -11.83 5.17 -1.47
CA THR A 33 -10.64 5.85 -0.94
C THR A 33 -9.39 4.96 -0.98
N ARG A 34 -8.25 5.54 -0.61
CA ARG A 34 -6.98 4.83 -0.36
C ARG A 34 -6.69 4.63 1.13
N SER A 35 -7.72 4.58 2.00
CA SER A 35 -7.54 4.31 3.43
C SER A 35 -6.77 3.01 3.68
N PRO A 36 -5.77 2.97 4.58
CA PRO A 36 -5.10 1.73 4.97
C PRO A 36 -6.02 0.81 5.79
N SER A 37 -7.00 1.38 6.50
CA SER A 37 -8.04 0.62 7.23
C SER A 37 -9.17 0.24 6.28
N ARG A 38 -9.34 -1.07 6.06
CA ARG A 38 -10.31 -1.71 5.15
C ARG A 38 -10.36 -3.22 5.44
N PRO A 39 -11.42 -3.95 5.02
CA PRO A 39 -11.59 -5.38 5.31
C PRO A 39 -10.37 -6.27 4.99
N ASN A 40 -9.75 -6.02 3.83
CA ASN A 40 -8.49 -6.63 3.43
C ASN A 40 -7.46 -5.51 3.21
N PRO A 41 -6.59 -5.22 4.20
CA PRO A 41 -5.70 -4.06 4.22
C PRO A 41 -4.49 -4.24 3.28
N ILE A 42 -4.76 -4.45 2.00
CA ILE A 42 -3.75 -4.61 0.96
C ILE A 42 -3.34 -3.23 0.46
N GLY A 43 -2.06 -2.90 0.65
CA GLY A 43 -1.41 -1.74 0.05
C GLY A 43 -0.97 -2.05 -1.38
N PHE A 44 -1.11 -1.07 -2.27
CA PHE A 44 -0.70 -1.16 -3.67
C PHE A 44 0.32 -0.05 -3.95
N HIS A 45 1.55 -0.44 -4.28
CA HIS A 45 2.66 0.50 -4.44
C HIS A 45 3.33 0.31 -5.79
N GLN A 46 3.36 1.35 -6.61
CA GLN A 46 4.19 1.37 -7.81
C GLN A 46 5.57 1.90 -7.44
N THR A 47 6.55 1.00 -7.39
CA THR A 47 7.92 1.30 -6.95
C THR A 47 8.93 1.21 -8.09
N ARG A 48 10.09 1.84 -7.88
CA ARG A 48 11.27 1.72 -8.75
C ARG A 48 12.39 1.04 -7.97
N ILE A 49 13.03 0.06 -8.60
CA ILE A 49 14.23 -0.60 -8.06
C ILE A 49 15.39 0.38 -8.15
N ILE A 50 16.12 0.56 -7.04
CA ILE A 50 17.32 1.40 -6.94
C ILE A 50 18.58 0.53 -6.99
N SER A 51 18.62 -0.54 -6.20
CA SER A 51 19.73 -1.50 -6.15
C SER A 51 19.23 -2.89 -5.78
N LEU A 52 20.06 -3.89 -6.09
CA LEU A 52 19.88 -5.27 -5.66
C LEU A 52 21.05 -5.62 -4.73
N ASP A 53 20.75 -5.83 -3.46
CA ASP A 53 21.72 -6.25 -2.47
C ASP A 53 21.59 -7.77 -2.30
N GLN A 54 22.66 -8.52 -2.56
CA GLN A 54 22.61 -9.98 -2.58
C GLN A 54 22.43 -10.58 -1.17
N PRO A 55 21.80 -11.77 -1.03
CA PRO A 55 21.18 -12.57 -2.09
C PRO A 55 19.69 -12.22 -2.35
N LEU A 56 18.99 -11.53 -1.44
CA LEU A 56 17.52 -11.40 -1.46
C LEU A 56 16.99 -10.04 -0.98
N LYS A 57 17.77 -8.96 -1.12
CA LYS A 57 17.36 -7.62 -0.72
C LYS A 57 17.23 -6.71 -1.94
N ILE A 58 16.08 -6.04 -2.05
CA ILE A 58 15.81 -5.10 -3.13
C ILE A 58 15.63 -3.74 -2.49
N LYS A 59 16.49 -2.79 -2.84
CA LYS A 59 16.31 -1.40 -2.46
C LYS A 59 15.36 -0.75 -3.44
N VAL A 60 14.28 -0.17 -2.94
CA VAL A 60 13.26 0.49 -3.75
C VAL A 60 13.01 1.91 -3.28
N GLN A 61 12.50 2.77 -4.17
CA GLN A 61 11.97 4.09 -3.83
C GLN A 61 10.45 4.14 -4.00
N ALA A 62 9.84 5.16 -3.40
CA ALA A 62 8.40 5.44 -3.45
C ALA A 62 7.52 4.34 -2.83
N LEU A 63 7.93 3.84 -1.65
CA LEU A 63 7.14 2.90 -0.85
C LEU A 63 6.55 3.66 0.35
N GLU A 64 5.22 3.68 0.46
CA GLU A 64 4.50 4.43 1.49
C GLU A 64 3.99 3.46 2.58
N VAL A 65 4.92 2.83 3.30
CA VAL A 65 4.61 1.88 4.38
C VAL A 65 5.50 2.11 5.59
N VAL A 66 5.02 1.68 6.76
CA VAL A 66 5.83 1.67 7.98
C VAL A 66 6.84 0.53 7.97
N ASP A 67 7.88 0.63 8.79
CA ASP A 67 8.86 -0.44 8.96
C ASP A 67 8.18 -1.78 9.29
N LYS A 68 8.80 -2.88 8.84
CA LYS A 68 8.31 -4.27 9.01
C LYS A 68 6.94 -4.58 8.40
N THR A 69 6.38 -3.69 7.58
CA THR A 69 5.14 -4.01 6.84
C THR A 69 5.34 -5.24 5.96
N PRO A 70 4.56 -6.32 6.16
CA PRO A 70 4.72 -7.54 5.38
C PRO A 70 4.51 -7.31 3.89
N VAL A 71 5.41 -7.84 3.06
CA VAL A 71 5.23 -7.95 1.62
C VAL A 71 4.44 -9.22 1.34
N ILE A 72 3.39 -9.11 0.53
CA ILE A 72 2.55 -10.25 0.14
C ILE A 72 2.93 -10.73 -1.26
N ASP A 73 3.26 -9.80 -2.17
CA ASP A 73 3.49 -10.11 -3.57
C ASP A 73 4.28 -9.00 -4.29
N ILE A 74 4.96 -9.37 -5.37
CA ILE A 74 5.77 -8.48 -6.20
C ILE A 74 5.49 -8.81 -7.67
N LYS A 75 5.08 -7.81 -8.46
CA LYS A 75 4.76 -7.98 -9.89
C LYS A 75 5.53 -6.99 -10.77
N SER A 76 5.90 -7.42 -11.98
CA SER A 76 6.41 -6.50 -13.00
C SER A 76 5.30 -5.54 -13.45
N VAL A 77 5.68 -4.31 -13.82
CA VAL A 77 4.74 -3.38 -14.46
C VAL A 77 4.80 -3.66 -15.96
N ILE A 78 3.71 -4.17 -16.54
CA ILE A 78 3.61 -4.38 -17.97
C ILE A 78 3.17 -3.06 -18.60
N GLN A 79 4.07 -2.41 -19.37
CA GLN A 79 3.68 -1.30 -20.22
C GLN A 79 3.14 -1.86 -21.53
N LYS A 80 2.00 -1.34 -22.01
CA LYS A 80 1.54 -1.63 -23.37
C LYS A 80 2.48 -0.89 -24.33
N ALA A 81 2.99 -1.61 -25.32
CA ALA A 81 3.74 -1.05 -26.43
C ALA A 81 2.86 -0.11 -27.27
#